data_AF-A0A7Y3GZV8-F1
#
_entry.id   AF-A0A7Y3GZV8-F1
#
_cell.length_a   1.000
_cell.length_b   1.000
_cell.length_c   1.000
_cell.angle_alpha   90.00
_cell.angle_beta   90.00
_cell.angle_gamma   90.00
#
_symmetry.space_group_name_H-M   'P 1'
#
loop_
_entity.id
_entity.type
_entity.pdbx_description
1 polymer ?
#
loop_
_entity_poly.entity_id
_entity_poly.type
_entity_poly.pdbx_seq_one_letter_code
_entity_poly.pdbx_strand_id
1 'polypeptide(L)'
;VVRTCLVADASHARALARHALDFYVDLPAYHRTWKQAGFEESDFADGGSDRLVDAIFAWGGERQVRERIQAHIDAGADEICLYPVNPREELAPGQVGGLEPDWEVLEVLAPGG
;
A
#
# COMPACT_ATOMS: atom_id res chain seq x y z
N VAL A 1 -7.57 2.25 -7.06
CA VAL A 1 -6.20 1.67 -7.09
C VAL A 1 -5.93 1.10 -5.70
N VAL A 2 -5.41 -0.12 -5.61
CA VAL A 2 -5.05 -0.76 -4.35
C VAL A 2 -3.55 -0.99 -4.37
N ARG A 3 -2.81 -0.38 -3.43
CA ARG A 3 -1.39 -0.68 -3.27
C ARG A 3 -1.25 -2.02 -2.56
N THR A 4 -0.46 -2.93 -3.11
CA THR A 4 -0.36 -4.32 -2.63
C THR A 4 1.07 -4.64 -2.19
N CYS A 5 1.23 -5.47 -1.16
CA CYS A 5 2.53 -5.92 -0.67
C CYS A 5 2.43 -7.35 -0.13
N LEU A 6 2.99 -8.34 -0.83
CA LEU A 6 2.90 -9.75 -0.45
C LEU A 6 3.98 -10.10 0.60
N VAL A 7 3.92 -9.45 1.76
CA VAL A 7 4.83 -9.66 2.88
C VAL A 7 4.00 -9.89 4.14
N ALA A 8 4.10 -11.10 4.70
CA ALA A 8 3.31 -11.51 5.86
C ALA A 8 3.81 -10.91 7.19
N ASP A 9 5.10 -10.60 7.29
CA ASP A 9 5.66 -9.93 8.46
C ASP A 9 5.23 -8.46 8.50
N ALA A 10 4.48 -8.09 9.54
CA ALA A 10 3.88 -6.76 9.64
C ALA A 10 4.94 -5.64 9.69
N SER A 11 6.03 -5.85 10.43
CA SER A 11 7.09 -4.85 10.56
C SER A 11 7.77 -4.59 9.22
N HIS A 12 8.10 -5.65 8.49
CA HIS A 12 8.71 -5.55 7.16
C HIS A 12 7.75 -4.95 6.13
N ALA A 13 6.50 -5.42 6.07
CA ALA A 13 5.49 -4.90 5.15
C ALA A 13 5.25 -3.40 5.35
N ARG A 14 5.13 -2.96 6.62
CA ARG A 14 4.91 -1.55 6.93
C ARG A 14 6.15 -0.70 6.66
N ALA A 15 7.36 -1.23 6.83
CA ALA A 15 8.58 -0.51 6.45
C ALA A 15 8.63 -0.25 4.93
N LEU A 16 8.33 -1.26 4.11
CA LEU A 16 8.23 -1.12 2.66
C LEU A 16 7.11 -0.14 2.25
N ALA A 17 5.96 -0.23 2.89
CA ALA A 17 4.82 0.65 2.62
C ALA A 17 5.12 2.12 2.97
N ARG A 18 5.79 2.39 4.10
CA ARG A 18 6.25 3.74 4.45
C ARG A 18 7.21 4.30 3.42
N HIS A 19 8.19 3.50 2.98
CA HIS A 19 9.08 3.92 1.91
C HIS A 19 8.30 4.25 0.62
N ALA A 20 7.28 3.46 0.27
CA ALA A 20 6.43 3.73 -0.89
C ALA A 20 5.49 4.95 -0.71
N LEU A 21 5.23 5.35 0.54
CA LEU A 21 4.40 6.49 0.92
C LEU A 21 5.20 7.77 1.13
N ASP A 22 6.51 7.67 1.38
CA ASP A 22 7.41 8.73 1.87
C ASP A 22 7.22 10.08 1.15
N PHE A 23 7.31 10.08 -0.18
CA PHE A 23 7.09 11.30 -0.96
C PHE A 23 5.70 11.92 -0.76
N TYR A 24 4.66 11.11 -0.61
CA TYR A 24 3.29 11.57 -0.49
C TYR A 24 2.95 12.01 0.92
N VAL A 25 3.57 11.40 1.94
CA VAL A 25 3.23 11.65 3.34
C VAL A 25 3.55 13.08 3.74
N ASP A 26 4.50 13.75 3.09
CA ASP A 26 4.86 15.14 3.38
C ASP A 26 4.03 16.17 2.59
N LEU A 27 3.19 15.74 1.65
CA LEU A 27 2.45 16.65 0.78
C LEU A 27 1.20 17.19 1.49
N PRO A 28 1.05 18.52 1.64
CA PRO A 28 -0.11 19.12 2.32
C PRO A 28 -1.46 18.77 1.66
N ALA A 29 -1.47 18.43 0.38
CA ALA A 29 -2.67 17.99 -0.32
C ALA A 29 -3.17 16.64 0.22
N TYR A 30 -2.27 15.69 0.47
CA TYR A 30 -2.62 14.37 1.01
C TYR A 30 -3.05 14.46 2.47
N HIS A 31 -2.39 15.29 3.27
CA HIS A 31 -2.84 15.58 4.65
C HIS A 31 -4.28 16.06 4.71
N ARG A 32 -4.68 16.98 3.81
CA ARG A 32 -6.07 17.46 3.76
C ARG A 32 -7.05 16.33 3.46
N THR A 33 -6.74 15.49 2.47
CA THR A 33 -7.59 14.34 2.11
C THR A 33 -7.67 13.32 3.25
N TRP A 34 -6.56 12.98 3.90
CA TRP A 34 -6.56 12.03 5.00
C TRP A 34 -7.23 12.58 6.27
N LYS A 35 -7.09 13.88 6.56
CA LYS A 35 -7.88 14.52 7.63
C LYS A 35 -9.39 14.40 7.38
N GLN A 36 -9.85 14.58 6.14
CA GLN A 36 -11.26 14.37 5.78
C GLN A 36 -11.70 12.90 5.93
N ALA A 37 -10.77 11.95 5.78
CA ALA A 37 -11.00 10.53 6.04
C ALA A 37 -10.87 10.14 7.53
N GLY A 38 -10.62 11.10 8.43
CA GLY A 38 -10.55 10.88 9.88
C GLY A 38 -9.17 10.53 10.44
N PHE A 39 -8.08 10.82 9.71
CA PHE A 39 -6.71 10.75 10.22
C PHE A 39 -6.28 12.05 10.90
N GLU A 40 -5.34 11.95 11.82
CA GLU A 40 -4.84 13.09 12.61
C GLU A 40 -3.39 13.44 12.23
N GLU A 41 -2.87 14.56 12.71
CA GLU A 41 -1.50 14.99 12.38
C GLU A 41 -0.43 14.00 12.83
N SER A 42 -0.68 13.30 13.94
CA SER A 42 0.15 12.20 14.42
C SER A 42 0.23 11.03 13.45
N ASP A 43 -0.77 10.85 12.58
CA ASP A 43 -0.78 9.78 11.58
C ASP A 43 0.21 10.05 10.42
N PHE A 44 0.74 11.27 10.30
CA PHE A 44 1.66 11.65 9.20
C PHE A 44 3.12 11.69 9.63
N ALA A 45 3.40 11.56 10.93
CA ALA A 45 4.76 11.52 11.44
C ALA A 45 5.49 10.23 11.02
N ASP A 46 6.82 10.26 11.02
CA ASP A 46 7.70 9.10 10.84
C ASP A 46 7.39 8.23 9.61
N GLY A 47 7.05 8.87 8.48
CA GLY A 47 6.71 8.18 7.23
C GLY A 47 5.25 7.67 7.17
N GLY A 48 4.46 7.94 8.20
CA GLY A 48 3.06 7.52 8.35
C GLY A 48 2.85 6.52 9.49
N SER A 49 1.75 6.65 10.22
CA SER A 49 1.39 5.69 11.28
C SER A 49 1.05 4.32 10.72
N ASP A 50 1.13 3.29 11.56
CA ASP A 50 0.64 1.94 11.22
C ASP A 50 -0.81 1.98 10.73
N ARG A 51 -1.66 2.82 11.35
CA ARG A 51 -3.07 2.95 10.96
C ARG A 51 -3.23 3.52 9.56
N LEU A 52 -2.45 4.54 9.21
CA LEU A 52 -2.47 5.12 7.87
C LEU A 52 -1.97 4.12 6.83
N VAL A 53 -0.86 3.44 7.13
CA VAL A 53 -0.29 2.41 6.27
C VAL A 53 -1.28 1.27 6.02
N ASP A 54 -1.87 0.72 7.08
CA ASP A 54 -2.84 -0.40 7.00
C ASP A 54 -4.13 0.01 6.26
N ALA A 55 -4.48 1.30 6.27
CA ALA A 55 -5.62 1.80 5.52
C ALA A 55 -5.33 1.89 4.01
N ILE A 56 -4.12 2.29 3.63
CA ILE A 56 -3.71 2.55 2.23
C ILE A 56 -3.23 1.28 1.54
N PHE A 57 -2.52 0.40 2.24
CA PHE A 57 -1.86 -0.78 1.66
C PHE A 57 -2.60 -2.07 2.03
N ALA A 58 -2.89 -2.87 1.01
CA ALA A 58 -3.25 -4.27 1.17
C ALA A 58 -1.97 -5.08 1.31
N TRP A 59 -1.53 -5.32 2.56
CA TRP A 59 -0.34 -6.12 2.84
C TRP A 59 -0.68 -7.41 3.58
N GLY A 60 0.21 -8.39 3.48
CA GLY A 60 0.09 -9.68 4.14
C GLY A 60 0.36 -10.85 3.20
N GLY A 61 -0.10 -12.03 3.60
CA GLY A 61 -0.15 -13.18 2.68
C GLY A 61 -1.28 -13.03 1.66
N GLU A 62 -1.30 -13.91 0.65
CA GLU A 62 -2.26 -13.89 -0.46
C GLU A 62 -3.72 -13.70 0.02
N ARG A 63 -4.15 -14.50 1.00
CA ARG A 63 -5.53 -14.44 1.53
C ARG A 63 -5.88 -13.05 2.06
N GLN A 64 -4.97 -12.42 2.81
CA GLN A 64 -5.22 -11.09 3.38
C GLN A 64 -5.30 -10.01 2.30
N VAL A 65 -4.43 -10.09 1.29
CA VAL A 65 -4.45 -9.17 0.16
C VAL A 65 -5.74 -9.33 -0.66
N ARG A 66 -6.16 -10.58 -0.92
CA ARG A 66 -7.44 -10.86 -1.60
C ARG A 66 -8.65 -10.38 -0.81
N GLU A 67 -8.67 -10.57 0.51
CA GLU A 67 -9.74 -10.07 1.37
C GLU A 67 -9.86 -8.54 1.29
N ARG A 68 -8.72 -7.83 1.25
CA ARG A 68 -8.73 -6.37 1.10
C ARG A 68 -9.23 -5.94 -0.29
N ILE A 69 -8.83 -6.64 -1.35
CA ILE A 69 -9.35 -6.40 -2.71
C ILE A 69 -10.86 -6.66 -2.76
N GLN A 70 -11.33 -7.77 -2.17
CA GLN A 70 -12.74 -8.10 -2.09
C GLN A 70 -13.54 -7.04 -1.33
N ALA A 71 -12.99 -6.49 -0.25
CA ALA A 71 -13.65 -5.40 0.49
C ALA A 71 -13.87 -4.14 -0.38
N HIS A 72 -12.99 -3.85 -1.35
CA HIS A 72 -13.23 -2.77 -2.32
C HIS A 72 -14.36 -3.13 -3.30
N ILE A 73 -14.40 -4.37 -3.77
CA ILE A 73 -15.45 -4.87 -4.66
C ILE A 73 -16.82 -4.86 -3.95
N ASP A 74 -16.87 -5.34 -2.71
CA ASP A 74 -18.08 -5.33 -1.87
C ASP A 74 -18.57 -3.91 -1.58
N ALA A 75 -17.66 -2.93 -1.56
CA ALA A 75 -17.97 -1.50 -1.46
C ALA A 75 -18.45 -0.88 -2.80
N GLY A 76 -18.55 -1.67 -3.87
CA GLY A 76 -19.07 -1.26 -5.17
C GLY A 76 -18.03 -0.90 -6.22
N ALA A 77 -16.75 -1.29 -6.03
CA ALA A 77 -15.75 -1.09 -7.08
C ALA A 77 -15.93 -2.11 -8.22
N ASP A 78 -16.17 -1.60 -9.43
CA ASP A 78 -16.29 -2.43 -10.65
C ASP A 78 -14.91 -2.80 -11.26
N GLU A 79 -13.90 -1.96 -11.02
CA GLU A 79 -12.53 -2.16 -11.51
C GLU A 79 -11.50 -1.87 -10.42
N ILE A 80 -10.52 -2.77 -10.29
CA ILE A 80 -9.41 -2.65 -9.35
C ILE A 80 -8.09 -2.58 -10.12
N CYS A 81 -7.43 -1.42 -10.05
CA CYS A 81 -6.04 -1.29 -10.49
C CYS A 81 -5.10 -1.67 -9.33
N LEU A 82 -4.31 -2.73 -9.51
CA LEU A 82 -3.30 -3.18 -8.56
C LEU A 82 -2.02 -2.36 -8.74
N TYR A 83 -1.40 -1.95 -7.63
CA TYR A 83 -0.11 -1.28 -7.63
C TYR A 83 0.83 -1.98 -6.64
N PRO A 84 1.56 -3.02 -7.08
CA PRO A 84 2.43 -3.80 -6.20
C PRO A 84 3.66 -3.01 -5.74
N VAL A 85 3.99 -3.14 -4.46
CA VAL A 85 5.29 -2.79 -3.89
C VAL A 85 6.18 -4.02 -4.01
N ASN A 86 7.30 -3.89 -4.71
CA ASN A 86 8.26 -4.96 -4.87
C ASN A 86 9.23 -5.01 -3.67
N PRO A 87 9.15 -6.05 -2.82
CA PRO A 87 10.03 -6.17 -1.65
C PRO A 87 11.47 -6.52 -2.02
N ARG A 88 11.74 -6.85 -3.29
CA ARG A 88 13.06 -7.26 -3.80
C ARG A 88 13.77 -6.14 -4.55
N GLU A 89 13.08 -5.03 -4.83
CA GLU A 89 13.70 -3.88 -5.49
C GLU A 89 14.55 -3.10 -4.49
N GLU A 90 15.83 -2.96 -4.77
CA GLU A 90 16.70 -2.03 -4.06
C GLU A 90 16.45 -0.62 -4.57
N LEU A 91 15.84 0.22 -3.73
CA LEU A 91 15.52 1.59 -4.08
C LEU A 91 16.75 2.47 -3.93
N ALA A 92 17.11 3.19 -4.98
CA ALA A 92 18.21 4.16 -4.92
C ALA A 92 17.87 5.31 -3.96
N PRO A 93 18.87 5.94 -3.30
CA PRO A 93 18.64 7.11 -2.45
C PRO A 93 17.89 8.22 -3.22
N GLY A 94 16.76 8.68 -2.66
CA GLY A 94 15.90 9.69 -3.29
C GLY A 94 14.98 9.15 -4.39
N GLN A 95 14.97 7.84 -4.65
CA GLN A 95 14.00 7.24 -5.56
C GLN A 95 12.62 7.18 -4.88
N VAL A 96 11.63 7.76 -5.56
CA VAL A 96 10.25 7.76 -5.10
C VAL A 96 9.51 6.56 -5.67
N GLY A 97 9.33 5.54 -4.83
CA GLY A 97 8.64 4.30 -5.19
C GLY A 97 9.48 3.35 -6.05
N GLY A 98 8.99 2.12 -6.16
CA GLY A 98 9.59 1.10 -7.03
C GLY A 98 9.27 1.33 -8.51
N LEU A 99 10.24 1.05 -9.36
CA LEU A 99 10.11 1.01 -10.82
C LEU A 99 9.78 -0.40 -11.32
N GLU A 100 10.11 -1.42 -10.52
CA GLU A 100 9.85 -2.80 -10.86
C GLU A 100 8.60 -3.29 -10.14
N PRO A 101 7.53 -3.64 -10.87
CA PRO A 101 6.36 -4.25 -10.24
C PRO A 101 6.68 -5.66 -9.70
N ASP A 102 6.09 -6.01 -8.57
CA ASP A 102 6.17 -7.37 -8.02
C ASP A 102 5.34 -8.34 -8.88
N TRP A 103 6.00 -9.11 -9.74
CA TRP A 103 5.34 -10.10 -10.60
C TRP A 103 4.67 -11.22 -9.81
N GLU A 104 5.21 -11.60 -8.65
CA GLU A 104 4.60 -12.64 -7.83
C GLU A 104 3.21 -12.21 -7.36
N VAL A 105 3.06 -10.95 -6.95
CA VAL A 105 1.75 -10.37 -6.60
C VAL A 105 0.78 -10.45 -7.77
N LEU A 106 1.21 -10.13 -8.99
CA LEU A 106 0.32 -10.15 -10.15
C LEU A 106 -0.06 -11.56 -10.57
N GLU A 107 0.87 -12.50 -10.53
CA GLU A 107 0.62 -13.91 -10.84
C GLU A 107 -0.33 -14.52 -9.84
N VAL A 108 -0.06 -14.33 -8.54
CA VAL A 108 -0.92 -14.81 -7.46
C VAL A 108 -2.31 -14.20 -7.58
N LEU A 109 -2.44 -12.90 -7.85
CA LEU A 109 -3.75 -12.23 -7.91
C LEU A 109 -4.47 -12.37 -9.26
N ALA A 110 -3.90 -13.07 -10.25
CA ALA A 110 -4.50 -13.21 -11.57
C ALA A 110 -5.89 -13.88 -11.51
N PRO A 111 -6.85 -13.47 -12.37
CA PRO A 111 -8.15 -14.14 -12.46
C PRO A 111 -7.98 -15.59 -12.92
N GLY A 112 -8.39 -16.55 -12.09
CA GLY A 112 -8.36 -17.99 -12.43
C GLY A 112 -7.14 -18.76 -11.92
N GLY A 113 -6.43 -18.24 -10.92
CA GLY A 113 -5.37 -18.97 -10.20
C GLY A 113 -5.81 -20.32 -9.66
#